data_AF-A0A0S8AQT3-F1
#
_entry.id   AF-A0A0S8AQT3-F1
#
_cell.length_a   1.000
_cell.length_b   1.000
_cell.length_c   1.000
_cell.angle_alpha   90.00
_cell.angle_beta   90.00
_cell.angle_gamma   90.00
#
_symmetry.space_group_name_H-M   'P 1'
#
loop_
_entity.id
_entity.type
_entity.pdbx_description
1 polymer ?
#
loop_
_entity_poly.entity_id
_entity_poly.type
_entity_poly.pdbx_seq_one_letter_code
_entity_poly.pdbx_strand_id
1 'polypeptide(L)'
;MKKKIMMYLMGLMLMSHPVFADDVLIDSSGNVKTGVSNTNGGNLEVTGASAEDAIMGFSSGTSAAGVDGINTTYGNFGILGYDNFGVYGYSSSSYAGYFQGNARITGNLTVDGTFTGNETDPQVGALVNGNWCTSDGTQVNCNESPPVMTENDPTVNPLGKAALSCSTGQVAKWNGSVWACADDIDTNTTYSAGTGLDIAGTTFSVEIPLTLSGSAASGGILSGTNSASNGWGVYGSAPNTGGGTNYGGYFEAANTVGNGVYGVATNSGNYTNYGGSFTANGWTGRGVQGWAQYSGAATNIGGYFQADGTTGRGVQGHASNSGSV
;
A
#
# COMPACT_ATOMS: atom_id res chain seq x y z
N MET A 1 102.44 52.60 90.20
CA MET A 1 100.97 52.38 90.23
C MET A 1 100.49 52.11 88.80
N LYS A 2 100.19 50.86 88.45
CA LYS A 2 99.61 50.47 87.15
C LYS A 2 98.28 49.75 87.42
N LYS A 3 97.17 50.33 86.93
CA LYS A 3 95.80 49.81 87.09
C LYS A 3 95.61 48.55 86.23
N LYS A 4 95.16 47.46 86.84
CA LYS A 4 94.63 46.27 86.16
C LYS A 4 93.14 46.51 85.86
N ILE A 5 92.77 46.50 84.59
CA ILE A 5 91.37 46.46 84.15
C ILE A 5 90.96 44.98 84.15
N MET A 6 89.94 44.67 84.94
CA MET A 6 89.38 43.33 85.13
C MET A 6 88.01 43.34 84.43
N MET A 7 87.94 42.67 83.28
CA MET A 7 86.76 42.64 82.42
C MET A 7 85.91 41.42 82.84
N TYR A 8 84.74 41.69 83.44
CA TYR A 8 83.80 40.66 83.90
C TYR A 8 83.09 40.04 82.70
N LEU A 9 83.25 38.73 82.54
CA LEU A 9 82.57 37.90 81.55
C LEU A 9 81.13 37.67 82.02
N MET A 10 80.20 38.49 81.53
CA MET A 10 78.76 38.33 81.76
C MET A 10 78.27 37.20 80.84
N GLY A 11 78.22 35.99 81.39
CA GLY A 11 77.71 34.80 80.71
C GLY A 11 76.26 35.02 80.30
N LEU A 12 76.05 35.19 78.99
CA LEU A 12 74.75 35.20 78.36
C LEU A 12 74.19 33.78 78.41
N MET A 13 73.44 33.48 79.46
CA MET A 13 72.67 32.25 79.59
C MET A 13 71.53 32.33 78.56
N LEU A 14 71.81 31.84 77.35
CA LEU A 14 70.81 31.63 76.30
C LEU A 14 69.85 30.55 76.79
N MET A 15 68.82 30.96 77.52
CA MET A 15 67.64 30.12 77.70
C MET A 15 67.02 29.96 76.32
N SER A 16 67.20 28.76 75.73
CA SER A 16 66.49 28.34 74.54
C SER A 16 65.01 28.26 74.89
N HIS A 17 64.30 29.38 74.71
CA HIS A 17 62.86 29.36 74.69
C HIS A 17 62.47 28.59 73.42
N PRO A 18 61.65 27.53 73.51
CA PRO A 18 61.14 26.91 72.30
C PRO A 18 60.38 28.01 71.53
N VAL A 19 60.83 28.28 70.30
CA VAL A 19 60.21 29.26 69.39
C VAL A 19 58.88 28.74 68.85
N PHE A 20 58.64 27.43 69.02
CA PHE A 20 57.42 26.74 68.64
C PHE A 20 56.60 26.40 69.87
N ALA A 21 55.29 26.31 69.71
CA ALA A 21 54.40 25.79 70.76
C ALA A 21 54.84 24.38 71.17
N ASP A 22 54.58 23.99 72.43
CA ASP A 22 54.93 22.67 73.03
C ASP A 22 54.48 21.46 72.18
N ASP A 23 53.52 21.67 71.28
CA ASP A 23 52.91 20.64 70.47
C ASP A 23 53.50 20.50 69.06
N VAL A 24 54.63 21.17 68.76
CA VAL A 24 55.34 21.08 67.47
C VAL A 24 56.79 20.63 67.68
N LEU A 25 57.19 19.55 67.00
CA LEU A 25 58.57 19.03 67.00
C LEU A 25 59.10 19.00 65.56
N ILE A 26 60.29 19.56 65.34
CA ILE A 26 61.04 19.41 64.09
C ILE A 26 62.19 18.44 64.37
N ASP A 27 62.25 17.32 63.63
CA ASP A 27 63.34 16.35 63.79
C ASP A 27 64.60 16.75 63.00
N SER A 28 65.69 15.98 63.16
CA SER A 28 66.97 16.24 62.48
C SER A 28 66.91 16.08 60.96
N SER A 29 65.82 15.51 60.44
CA SER A 29 65.56 15.36 59.01
C SER A 29 64.67 16.49 58.48
N GLY A 30 64.29 17.45 59.34
CA GLY A 30 63.45 18.59 58.97
C GLY A 30 61.95 18.28 58.95
N ASN A 31 61.52 17.10 59.40
CA ASN A 31 60.10 16.75 59.42
C ASN A 31 59.41 17.50 60.57
N VAL A 32 58.31 18.18 60.26
CA VAL A 32 57.46 18.84 61.25
C VAL A 32 56.40 17.86 61.74
N LYS A 33 56.35 17.62 63.05
CA LYS A 33 55.32 16.81 63.72
C LYS A 33 54.52 17.71 64.64
N THR A 34 53.20 17.71 64.49
CA THR A 34 52.27 18.40 65.39
C THR A 34 51.52 17.39 66.25
N GLY A 35 50.99 17.79 67.41
CA GLY A 35 50.19 16.88 68.26
C GLY A 35 50.98 15.93 69.14
N VAL A 36 52.27 16.22 69.37
CA VAL A 36 53.18 15.32 70.09
C VAL A 36 52.91 15.22 71.60
N SER A 37 52.13 16.15 72.17
CA SER A 37 51.93 16.29 73.62
C SER A 37 50.55 15.84 74.13
N ASN A 38 49.55 15.61 73.26
CA ASN A 38 48.18 15.28 73.67
C ASN A 38 47.73 13.89 73.18
N THR A 39 46.91 13.19 73.97
CA THR A 39 46.36 11.86 73.64
C THR A 39 45.08 11.92 72.79
N ASN A 40 44.60 13.12 72.45
CA ASN A 40 43.31 13.33 71.78
C ASN A 40 43.44 13.78 70.31
N GLY A 41 44.65 13.70 69.74
CA GLY A 41 44.93 14.00 68.34
C GLY A 41 45.28 15.47 68.12
N GLY A 42 46.52 15.76 67.74
CA GLY A 42 46.88 17.09 67.25
C GLY A 42 46.45 17.28 65.80
N ASN A 43 45.88 18.44 65.52
CA ASN A 43 45.47 18.82 64.18
C ASN A 43 46.53 19.76 63.58
N LEU A 44 46.93 19.53 62.33
CA LEU A 44 47.70 20.49 61.54
C LEU A 44 46.72 21.28 60.68
N GLU A 45 46.40 22.52 61.09
CA GLU A 45 45.60 23.43 60.29
C GLU A 45 46.50 24.30 59.41
N VAL A 46 46.37 24.14 58.09
CA VAL A 46 47.07 24.98 57.09
C VAL A 46 46.02 25.77 56.33
N THR A 47 45.99 27.09 56.51
CA THR A 47 45.04 27.98 55.84
C THR A 47 45.75 28.86 54.83
N GLY A 48 45.17 28.95 53.62
CA GLY A 48 45.53 29.94 52.61
C GLY A 48 44.54 31.12 52.65
N ALA A 49 45.02 32.35 52.41
CA ALA A 49 44.15 33.50 52.25
C ALA A 49 43.64 33.59 50.79
N SER A 50 42.77 34.56 50.52
CA SER A 50 42.05 34.68 49.25
C SER A 50 42.97 34.69 48.02
N ALA A 51 42.92 33.59 47.26
CA ALA A 51 43.59 33.28 45.99
C ALA A 51 44.96 32.56 46.06
N GLU A 52 45.39 32.04 47.22
CA GLU A 52 46.57 31.16 47.32
C GLU A 52 46.25 29.70 47.65
N ASP A 53 47.13 28.79 47.22
CA ASP A 53 47.10 27.37 47.60
C ASP A 53 47.61 27.19 49.04
N ALA A 54 46.79 26.61 49.92
CA ALA A 54 47.19 26.33 51.31
C ALA A 54 48.29 25.26 51.39
N ILE A 55 48.26 24.25 50.52
CA ILE A 55 49.24 23.16 50.45
C ILE A 55 49.64 22.97 48.98
N MET A 56 50.92 23.21 48.67
CA MET A 56 51.52 22.90 47.36
C MET A 56 52.63 21.85 47.54
N GLY A 57 52.43 20.67 46.97
CA GLY A 57 53.40 19.58 46.97
C GLY A 57 54.14 19.48 45.64
N PHE A 58 55.46 19.67 45.66
CA PHE A 58 56.31 19.44 44.49
C PHE A 58 57.16 18.19 44.72
N SER A 59 57.03 17.21 43.83
CA SER A 59 57.84 16.00 43.87
C SER A 59 58.18 15.55 42.45
N SER A 60 59.35 14.95 42.28
CA SER A 60 59.87 14.52 40.98
C SER A 60 60.55 13.16 41.10
N GLY A 61 60.28 12.25 40.18
CA GLY A 61 60.79 10.88 40.19
C GLY A 61 59.67 9.86 40.02
N THR A 62 60.02 8.58 39.94
CA THR A 62 59.07 7.46 39.91
C THR A 62 58.46 7.24 41.29
N SER A 63 57.15 7.02 41.37
CA SER A 63 56.39 6.87 42.62
C SER A 63 56.45 8.10 43.53
N ALA A 64 56.61 9.27 42.91
CA ALA A 64 56.56 10.55 43.58
C ALA A 64 55.10 10.99 43.79
N ALA A 65 54.81 11.57 44.96
CA ALA A 65 53.53 12.16 45.30
C ALA A 65 53.71 13.65 45.62
N GLY A 66 52.79 14.49 45.17
CA GLY A 66 52.73 15.89 45.62
C GLY A 66 52.29 15.97 47.08
N VAL A 67 51.14 15.36 47.40
CA VAL A 67 50.62 15.28 48.77
C VAL A 67 50.20 13.84 49.04
N ASP A 68 50.67 13.28 50.16
CA ASP A 68 50.42 11.90 50.56
C ASP A 68 49.84 11.86 51.99
N GLY A 69 48.67 11.24 52.13
CA GLY A 69 48.00 11.01 53.40
C GLY A 69 47.87 9.52 53.68
N ILE A 70 48.52 9.04 54.74
CA ILE A 70 48.55 7.61 55.12
C ILE A 70 47.94 7.41 56.51
N ASN A 71 46.98 6.50 56.62
CA ASN A 71 46.52 5.96 57.90
C ASN A 71 47.16 4.59 58.14
N THR A 72 48.20 4.55 58.97
CA THR A 72 48.96 3.32 59.24
C THR A 72 48.21 2.29 60.07
N THR A 73 47.16 2.68 60.79
CA THR A 73 46.33 1.76 61.59
C THR A 73 45.44 0.89 60.71
N TYR A 74 44.82 1.49 59.69
CA TYR A 74 43.90 0.79 58.79
C TYR A 74 44.49 0.50 57.39
N GLY A 75 45.70 0.98 57.12
CA GLY A 75 46.39 0.82 55.83
C GLY A 75 45.76 1.59 54.67
N ASN A 76 44.86 2.53 54.96
CA ASN A 76 44.20 3.36 53.94
C ASN A 76 45.10 4.55 53.59
N PHE A 77 45.09 4.97 52.33
CA PHE A 77 45.85 6.14 51.90
C PHE A 77 45.15 6.91 50.79
N GLY A 78 45.46 8.20 50.69
CA GLY A 78 44.97 9.12 49.67
C GLY A 78 46.11 10.02 49.19
N ILE A 79 46.32 10.05 47.89
CA ILE A 79 47.46 10.71 47.26
C ILE A 79 46.97 11.67 46.17
N LEU A 80 47.56 12.87 46.14
CA LEU A 80 47.35 13.86 45.08
C LEU A 80 48.63 13.99 44.23
N GLY A 81 48.48 13.84 42.92
CA GLY A 81 49.57 13.89 41.95
C GLY A 81 50.56 12.74 42.14
N TYR A 82 50.08 11.49 42.07
CA TYR A 82 50.89 10.27 42.18
C TYR A 82 51.13 9.64 40.81
N ASP A 83 52.38 9.60 40.36
CA ASP A 83 52.74 9.09 39.02
C ASP A 83 51.84 9.68 37.92
N ASN A 84 50.98 8.85 37.31
CA ASN A 84 50.04 9.23 36.26
C ASN A 84 48.61 9.50 36.77
N PHE A 85 48.39 9.50 38.09
CA PHE A 85 47.10 9.71 38.73
C PHE A 85 47.03 11.10 39.36
N GLY A 86 46.01 11.88 39.00
CA GLY A 86 45.73 13.17 39.65
C GLY A 86 45.26 13.00 41.10
N VAL A 87 44.38 12.04 41.34
CA VAL A 87 43.90 11.64 42.68
C VAL A 87 43.92 10.12 42.72
N TYR A 88 44.58 9.56 43.74
CA TYR A 88 44.65 8.12 43.96
C TYR A 88 44.25 7.80 45.39
N GLY A 89 43.15 7.06 45.56
CA GLY A 89 42.68 6.61 46.87
C GLY A 89 42.72 5.10 46.96
N TYR A 90 43.07 4.57 48.13
CA TYR A 90 43.00 3.16 48.44
C TYR A 90 42.36 2.92 49.80
N SER A 91 41.38 2.00 49.82
CA SER A 91 40.84 1.43 51.05
C SER A 91 40.58 -0.06 50.89
N SER A 92 40.95 -0.84 51.91
CA SER A 92 40.81 -2.30 51.94
C SER A 92 39.41 -2.79 52.36
N SER A 93 38.59 -1.92 52.95
CA SER A 93 37.34 -2.30 53.60
C SER A 93 36.17 -1.33 53.36
N SER A 94 36.43 -0.18 52.75
CA SER A 94 35.42 0.87 52.55
C SER A 94 35.73 1.69 51.29
N TYR A 95 35.23 2.91 51.23
CA TYR A 95 35.38 3.80 50.08
C TYR A 95 36.80 4.35 49.97
N ALA A 96 37.43 4.15 48.82
CA ALA A 96 38.68 4.83 48.45
C ALA A 96 38.48 6.36 48.28
N GLY A 97 37.25 6.81 48.02
CA GLY A 97 36.85 8.21 48.02
C GLY A 97 35.36 8.35 48.33
N TYR A 98 35.00 9.34 49.14
CA TYR A 98 33.62 9.64 49.53
C TYR A 98 33.26 11.07 49.12
N PHE A 99 32.26 11.21 48.25
CA PHE A 99 31.78 12.50 47.75
C PHE A 99 30.33 12.70 48.15
N GLN A 100 30.06 13.64 49.05
CA GLN A 100 28.70 14.01 49.41
C GLN A 100 28.15 14.99 48.34
N GLY A 101 27.27 14.51 47.48
CA GLY A 101 26.65 15.29 46.40
C GLY A 101 26.94 14.74 45.01
N ASN A 102 26.77 15.59 44.00
CA ASN A 102 26.94 15.19 42.60
C ASN A 102 28.42 15.23 42.18
N ALA A 103 28.93 14.13 41.64
CA ALA A 103 30.22 14.08 40.97
C ALA A 103 30.02 14.32 39.46
N ARG A 104 30.81 15.22 38.86
CA ARG A 104 30.82 15.45 37.41
C ARG A 104 32.11 14.89 36.82
N ILE A 105 31.98 13.94 35.88
CA ILE A 105 33.08 13.44 35.07
C ILE A 105 32.88 13.94 33.64
N THR A 106 33.86 14.68 33.11
CA THR A 106 33.82 15.21 31.73
C THR A 106 34.54 14.33 30.71
N GLY A 107 35.33 13.37 31.20
CA GLY A 107 35.94 12.31 30.40
C GLY A 107 35.21 10.98 30.55
N ASN A 108 35.93 9.90 30.25
CA ASN A 108 35.40 8.55 30.42
C ASN A 108 35.50 8.12 31.89
N LEU A 109 34.44 7.49 32.41
CA LEU A 109 34.45 6.77 33.67
C LEU A 109 34.61 5.27 33.38
N THR A 110 35.70 4.67 33.84
CA THR A 110 35.91 3.22 33.80
C THR A 110 35.69 2.65 35.21
N VAL A 111 34.86 1.61 35.32
CA VAL A 111 34.60 0.90 36.58
C VAL A 111 34.89 -0.59 36.37
N ASP A 112 35.93 -1.11 37.02
CA ASP A 112 36.34 -2.53 36.96
C ASP A 112 35.60 -3.38 38.01
N GLY A 113 34.30 -3.10 38.18
CA GLY A 113 33.47 -3.65 39.26
C GLY A 113 31.99 -3.30 39.06
N THR A 114 31.20 -3.44 40.11
CA THR A 114 29.75 -3.24 40.05
C THR A 114 29.35 -1.89 40.63
N PHE A 115 28.46 -1.17 39.94
CA PHE A 115 27.73 -0.05 40.54
C PHE A 115 26.75 -0.61 41.58
N THR A 116 26.92 -0.28 42.85
CA THR A 116 26.01 -0.69 43.93
C THR A 116 25.02 0.43 44.23
N GLY A 117 23.73 0.17 44.01
CA GLY A 117 22.64 1.11 44.27
C GLY A 117 21.31 0.54 43.80
N ASN A 118 20.21 0.97 44.43
CA ASN A 118 18.88 0.69 43.89
C ASN A 118 18.71 1.51 42.61
N GLU A 119 18.86 0.86 41.47
CA GLU A 119 18.43 1.40 40.17
C GLU A 119 16.90 1.52 40.19
N THR A 120 16.37 2.73 40.00
CA THR A 120 14.92 3.03 40.01
C THR A 120 14.32 3.15 38.61
N ASP A 121 15.12 3.03 37.56
CA ASP A 121 14.71 2.92 36.16
C ASP A 121 15.08 1.52 35.62
N PRO A 122 14.71 1.12 34.38
CA PRO A 122 14.67 -0.29 34.04
C PRO A 122 16.07 -0.91 34.05
N GLN A 123 16.27 -1.78 35.03
CA GLN A 123 17.44 -2.63 35.10
C GLN A 123 17.63 -3.31 33.74
N VAL A 124 18.76 -3.05 33.09
CA VAL A 124 19.29 -3.95 32.07
C VAL A 124 19.84 -5.20 32.78
N GLY A 125 19.02 -5.78 33.67
CA GLY A 125 19.28 -7.03 34.34
C GLY A 125 19.29 -8.09 33.27
N ALA A 126 20.49 -8.62 33.00
CA ALA A 126 20.82 -9.72 32.10
C ALA A 126 19.62 -10.24 31.31
N LEU A 127 19.46 -9.79 30.06
CA LEU A 127 18.49 -10.33 29.12
C LEU A 127 18.59 -11.86 29.15
N VAL A 128 17.62 -12.52 29.77
CA VAL A 128 17.48 -13.96 29.69
C VAL A 128 17.06 -14.29 28.26
N ASN A 129 17.95 -15.00 27.60
CA ASN A 129 17.96 -15.35 26.19
C ASN A 129 16.56 -15.66 25.63
N GLY A 130 15.99 -14.77 24.81
CA GLY A 130 14.84 -15.09 23.96
C GLY A 130 13.82 -13.98 23.72
N ASN A 131 13.60 -13.05 24.65
CA ASN A 131 12.55 -12.03 24.49
C ASN A 131 12.98 -10.83 23.64
N TRP A 132 12.03 -10.25 22.90
CA TRP A 132 12.22 -8.97 22.21
C TRP A 132 11.97 -7.82 23.17
N CYS A 133 12.73 -6.74 23.01
CA CYS A 133 12.59 -5.53 23.81
C CYS A 133 11.98 -4.40 22.97
N THR A 134 11.01 -3.70 23.54
CA THR A 134 10.46 -2.44 22.99
C THR A 134 10.79 -1.28 23.92
N SER A 135 10.67 -0.04 23.44
CA SER A 135 10.80 1.16 24.27
C SER A 135 9.68 2.14 24.00
N ASP A 136 9.13 2.71 25.07
CA ASP A 136 8.14 3.79 25.02
C ASP A 136 8.76 5.19 25.18
N GLY A 137 10.09 5.27 25.14
CA GLY A 137 10.85 6.50 25.37
C GLY A 137 11.13 6.81 26.86
N THR A 138 10.59 6.02 27.79
CA THR A 138 10.82 6.14 29.24
C THR A 138 11.32 4.86 29.89
N GLN A 139 10.98 3.70 29.32
CA GLN A 139 11.45 2.39 29.77
C GLN A 139 11.84 1.49 28.58
N VAL A 140 12.75 0.54 28.81
CA VAL A 140 12.99 -0.61 27.92
C VAL A 140 12.24 -1.79 28.51
N ASN A 141 11.27 -2.33 27.76
CA ASN A 141 10.44 -3.44 28.20
C ASN A 141 10.75 -4.70 27.39
N CYS A 142 11.27 -5.74 28.04
CA CYS A 142 11.72 -7.01 27.44
C CYS A 142 10.78 -8.19 27.80
N ASN A 143 9.48 -7.94 27.76
CA ASN A 143 8.44 -8.92 28.10
C ASN A 143 7.80 -9.58 26.86
N GLU A 144 8.15 -9.15 25.65
CA GLU A 144 7.56 -9.67 24.43
C GLU A 144 8.27 -10.96 23.98
N SER A 145 7.48 -12.00 23.69
CA SER A 145 8.00 -13.21 23.08
C SER A 145 8.55 -12.89 21.67
N PRO A 146 9.62 -13.56 21.21
CA PRO A 146 10.14 -13.35 19.87
C PRO A 146 9.09 -13.76 18.83
N PRO A 147 9.06 -13.11 17.64
CA PRO A 147 8.19 -13.52 16.54
C PRO A 147 8.37 -15.00 16.26
N VAL A 148 7.26 -15.75 16.29
CA VAL A 148 7.27 -17.18 16.02
C VAL A 148 7.61 -17.35 14.54
N MET A 149 8.78 -17.91 14.21
CA MET A 149 9.18 -18.23 12.82
C MET A 149 8.33 -19.36 12.20
N THR A 150 7.34 -19.86 12.95
CA THR A 150 6.28 -20.75 12.47
C THR A 150 4.97 -19.98 12.56
N GLU A 151 4.59 -19.36 11.46
CA GLU A 151 3.33 -18.64 11.39
C GLU A 151 2.17 -19.63 11.28
N ASN A 152 1.38 -19.72 12.34
CA ASN A 152 -0.07 -19.87 12.19
C ASN A 152 -0.63 -18.47 11.87
N ASP A 153 -0.31 -17.95 10.69
CA ASP A 153 -1.03 -16.78 10.17
C ASP A 153 -2.52 -17.19 10.11
N PRO A 154 -3.46 -16.46 10.76
CA PRO A 154 -4.81 -16.46 10.26
C PRO A 154 -4.74 -15.69 8.95
N THR A 155 -4.30 -16.39 7.90
CA THR A 155 -4.16 -15.83 6.56
C THR A 155 -5.34 -14.91 6.33
N VAL A 156 -5.10 -13.82 5.60
CA VAL A 156 -6.13 -13.19 4.78
C VAL A 156 -7.20 -14.23 4.48
N ASN A 157 -8.44 -13.95 4.81
CA ASN A 157 -9.53 -14.87 4.55
C ASN A 157 -10.05 -14.62 3.12
N PRO A 158 -9.38 -15.01 2.01
CA PRO A 158 -10.11 -15.56 0.90
C PRO A 158 -10.33 -17.03 1.25
N LEU A 159 -11.33 -17.28 2.10
CA LEU A 159 -12.02 -18.55 2.24
C LEU A 159 -11.14 -19.72 2.72
N GLY A 160 -11.00 -19.90 4.03
CA GLY A 160 -10.93 -21.20 4.71
C GLY A 160 -10.25 -22.38 3.97
N LYS A 161 -9.08 -22.17 3.36
CA LYS A 161 -8.39 -23.18 2.54
C LYS A 161 -7.74 -24.29 3.39
N ALA A 162 -7.81 -24.21 4.71
CA ALA A 162 -7.19 -25.19 5.60
C ALA A 162 -8.05 -26.44 5.91
N ALA A 163 -9.26 -26.61 5.37
CA ALA A 163 -10.02 -27.85 5.59
C ALA A 163 -10.84 -28.37 4.41
N LEU A 164 -11.18 -27.51 3.43
CA LEU A 164 -12.02 -27.94 2.31
C LEU A 164 -11.16 -28.34 1.10
N SER A 165 -10.60 -29.56 1.17
CA SER A 165 -9.93 -30.21 0.05
C SER A 165 -10.95 -30.98 -0.77
N CYS A 166 -11.34 -30.43 -1.93
CA CYS A 166 -12.26 -31.10 -2.84
C CYS A 166 -11.55 -32.19 -3.64
N SER A 167 -12.27 -33.30 -3.87
CA SER A 167 -11.76 -34.38 -4.72
C SER A 167 -11.62 -33.90 -6.17
N THR A 168 -10.84 -34.61 -6.98
CA THR A 168 -10.78 -34.36 -8.43
C THR A 168 -12.20 -34.40 -9.03
N GLY A 169 -12.57 -33.34 -9.76
CA GLY A 169 -13.93 -33.16 -10.30
C GLY A 169 -14.93 -32.51 -9.33
N GLN A 170 -14.46 -31.94 -8.21
CA GLN A 170 -15.27 -31.15 -7.28
C GLN A 170 -14.67 -29.77 -7.08
N VAL A 171 -15.54 -28.77 -6.88
CA VAL A 171 -15.17 -27.37 -6.59
C VAL A 171 -15.82 -26.90 -5.30
N ALA A 172 -15.18 -25.96 -4.61
CA ALA A 172 -15.78 -25.30 -3.47
C ALA A 172 -16.99 -24.46 -3.94
N LYS A 173 -18.19 -24.80 -3.46
CA LYS A 173 -19.45 -24.14 -3.82
C LYS A 173 -20.18 -23.69 -2.57
N TRP A 174 -20.65 -22.44 -2.56
CA TRP A 174 -21.49 -21.92 -1.47
C TRP A 174 -22.86 -22.56 -1.52
N ASN A 175 -23.27 -23.24 -0.44
CA ASN A 175 -24.56 -23.92 -0.37
C ASN A 175 -25.68 -23.10 0.30
N GLY A 176 -25.44 -21.81 0.53
CA GLY A 176 -26.37 -20.92 1.26
C GLY A 176 -26.03 -20.74 2.74
N SER A 177 -25.16 -21.57 3.31
CA SER A 177 -24.74 -21.47 4.72
C SER A 177 -23.25 -21.72 4.96
N VAL A 178 -22.62 -22.61 4.20
CA VAL A 178 -21.19 -22.92 4.29
C VAL A 178 -20.61 -23.18 2.90
N TRP A 179 -19.30 -23.00 2.76
CA TRP A 179 -18.58 -23.51 1.60
C TRP A 179 -18.42 -25.03 1.74
N ALA A 180 -18.88 -25.78 0.75
CA ALA A 180 -18.77 -27.24 0.70
C ALA A 180 -18.29 -27.69 -0.68
N CYS A 181 -17.65 -28.85 -0.76
CA CYS A 181 -17.32 -29.45 -2.05
C CYS A 181 -18.60 -29.93 -2.71
N ALA A 182 -18.82 -29.49 -3.93
CA ALA A 182 -19.85 -30.01 -4.80
C ALA A 182 -19.18 -30.45 -6.10
N ASP A 183 -19.82 -31.36 -6.81
CA ASP A 183 -19.35 -31.77 -8.14
C ASP A 183 -19.18 -30.52 -9.00
N ASP A 184 -18.10 -30.53 -9.78
CA ASP A 184 -17.83 -29.52 -10.79
C ASP A 184 -18.81 -29.73 -11.93
N ILE A 185 -20.04 -29.28 -11.70
CA ILE A 185 -21.08 -29.16 -12.72
C ILE A 185 -20.76 -27.90 -13.53
N ASP A 186 -19.55 -27.81 -14.08
CA ASP A 186 -19.29 -26.97 -15.24
C ASP A 186 -19.97 -27.66 -16.43
N THR A 187 -21.28 -27.45 -16.52
CA THR A 187 -21.99 -27.67 -17.78
C THR A 187 -21.56 -26.54 -18.68
N ASN A 188 -20.42 -26.70 -19.35
CA ASN A 188 -20.00 -25.86 -20.45
C ASN A 188 -21.22 -25.70 -21.36
N THR A 189 -21.87 -24.53 -21.30
CA THR A 189 -23.23 -24.40 -21.83
C THR A 189 -23.10 -24.38 -23.34
N THR A 190 -23.37 -25.53 -23.95
CA THR A 190 -23.37 -25.68 -25.40
C THR A 190 -24.69 -25.14 -25.94
N TYR A 191 -24.59 -24.22 -26.88
CA TYR A 191 -25.74 -23.72 -27.61
C TYR A 191 -25.88 -24.50 -28.91
N SER A 192 -27.10 -24.94 -29.22
CA SER A 192 -27.46 -25.48 -30.52
C SER A 192 -28.15 -24.40 -31.35
N ALA A 193 -27.73 -24.24 -32.60
CA ALA A 193 -28.35 -23.27 -33.49
C ALA A 193 -29.73 -23.78 -33.93
N GLY A 194 -30.76 -22.93 -33.83
CA GLY A 194 -32.07 -23.18 -34.42
C GLY A 194 -32.09 -22.79 -35.91
N THR A 195 -33.22 -23.03 -36.59
CA THR A 195 -33.38 -22.66 -38.02
C THR A 195 -33.08 -21.18 -38.26
N GLY A 196 -32.19 -20.88 -39.22
CA GLY A 196 -31.83 -19.51 -39.61
C GLY A 196 -30.64 -18.92 -38.84
N LEU A 197 -30.08 -19.65 -37.86
CA LEU A 197 -28.87 -19.28 -37.15
C LEU A 197 -27.78 -20.33 -37.36
N ASP A 198 -26.53 -19.87 -37.39
CA ASP A 198 -25.33 -20.70 -37.41
C ASP A 198 -24.50 -20.45 -36.16
N ILE A 199 -23.89 -21.52 -35.64
CA ILE A 199 -22.91 -21.45 -34.54
C ILE A 199 -21.63 -22.17 -35.00
N ALA A 200 -20.55 -21.40 -35.14
CA ALA A 200 -19.22 -21.90 -35.42
C ALA A 200 -18.25 -21.49 -34.31
N GLY A 201 -17.87 -22.44 -33.46
CA GLY A 201 -17.08 -22.15 -32.25
C GLY A 201 -17.84 -21.20 -31.32
N THR A 202 -17.32 -19.97 -31.17
CA THR A 202 -17.92 -18.90 -30.34
C THR A 202 -18.64 -17.82 -31.16
N THR A 203 -18.76 -18.01 -32.48
CA THR A 203 -19.37 -17.01 -33.37
C THR A 203 -20.81 -17.42 -33.72
N PHE A 204 -21.73 -16.47 -33.57
CA PHE A 204 -23.11 -16.57 -34.04
C PHE A 204 -23.24 -15.80 -35.35
N SER A 205 -23.84 -16.43 -36.36
CA SER A 205 -24.17 -15.79 -37.63
C SER A 205 -25.60 -16.13 -38.05
N VAL A 206 -26.11 -15.36 -39.01
CA VAL A 206 -27.34 -15.70 -39.74
C VAL A 206 -26.94 -16.68 -40.83
N GLU A 207 -27.72 -17.74 -41.01
CA GLU A 207 -27.54 -18.73 -42.08
C GLU A 207 -27.60 -18.06 -43.47
N ILE A 208 -26.73 -18.50 -44.39
CA ILE A 208 -26.68 -17.97 -45.76
C ILE A 208 -26.67 -19.16 -46.75
N PRO A 209 -27.78 -19.40 -47.49
CA PRO A 209 -28.94 -18.53 -47.66
C PRO A 209 -29.92 -18.56 -46.50
N LEU A 210 -30.39 -17.39 -46.07
CA LEU A 210 -31.41 -17.29 -45.02
C LEU A 210 -32.74 -17.86 -45.52
N THR A 211 -33.10 -19.03 -44.99
CA THR A 211 -34.41 -19.64 -45.24
C THR A 211 -35.32 -19.40 -44.04
N LEU A 212 -36.32 -18.53 -44.21
CA LEU A 212 -37.36 -18.29 -43.21
C LEU A 212 -38.58 -19.16 -43.55
N SER A 213 -38.99 -20.02 -42.63
CA SER A 213 -40.20 -20.85 -42.75
C SER A 213 -41.03 -20.75 -41.47
N GLY A 214 -42.36 -20.90 -41.58
CA GLY A 214 -43.27 -20.81 -40.45
C GLY A 214 -44.64 -20.25 -40.82
N SER A 215 -45.47 -20.00 -39.81
CA SER A 215 -46.75 -19.32 -39.98
C SER A 215 -46.94 -18.30 -38.85
N ALA A 216 -47.47 -17.13 -39.18
CA ALA A 216 -47.84 -16.11 -38.20
C ALA A 216 -49.36 -16.01 -38.16
N ALA A 217 -49.96 -16.10 -36.97
CA ALA A 217 -51.41 -15.94 -36.79
C ALA A 217 -51.87 -14.49 -37.09
N SER A 218 -50.96 -13.53 -37.01
CA SER A 218 -51.15 -12.12 -37.39
C SER A 218 -49.81 -11.54 -37.83
N GLY A 219 -49.80 -10.71 -38.89
CA GLY A 219 -48.58 -10.11 -39.46
C GLY A 219 -47.84 -11.01 -40.47
N GLY A 220 -46.61 -10.64 -40.80
CA GLY A 220 -45.74 -11.39 -41.73
C GLY A 220 -44.53 -12.01 -41.03
N ILE A 221 -43.96 -13.07 -41.63
CA ILE A 221 -42.72 -13.71 -41.14
C ILE A 221 -41.52 -12.75 -41.23
N LEU A 222 -41.56 -11.81 -42.19
CA LEU A 222 -40.61 -10.72 -42.33
C LEU A 222 -41.36 -9.39 -42.32
N SER A 223 -40.91 -8.44 -41.49
CA SER A 223 -41.39 -7.06 -41.51
C SER A 223 -40.20 -6.10 -41.43
N GLY A 224 -40.19 -5.09 -42.27
CA GLY A 224 -39.20 -4.01 -42.22
C GLY A 224 -39.90 -2.66 -42.06
N THR A 225 -39.53 -1.91 -41.03
CA THR A 225 -40.03 -0.55 -40.81
C THR A 225 -38.87 0.43 -40.98
N ASN A 226 -39.13 1.54 -41.69
CA ASN A 226 -38.14 2.60 -41.85
C ASN A 226 -38.83 3.95 -41.80
N SER A 227 -38.48 4.76 -40.80
CA SER A 227 -39.08 6.07 -40.53
C SER A 227 -38.25 7.23 -41.08
N ALA A 228 -37.17 6.95 -41.82
CA ALA A 228 -36.36 7.98 -42.45
C ALA A 228 -37.05 8.58 -43.69
N SER A 229 -36.74 9.83 -44.02
CA SER A 229 -37.31 10.56 -45.17
C SER A 229 -37.07 9.90 -46.54
N ASN A 230 -36.09 9.00 -46.64
CA ASN A 230 -35.68 8.31 -47.86
C ASN A 230 -35.36 6.82 -47.60
N GLY A 231 -36.05 6.20 -46.65
CA GLY A 231 -35.77 4.82 -46.21
C GLY A 231 -36.56 3.73 -46.95
N TRP A 232 -36.00 2.52 -47.01
CA TRP A 232 -36.72 1.30 -47.44
C TRP A 232 -36.94 0.38 -46.24
N GLY A 233 -38.15 -0.17 -46.12
CA GLY A 233 -38.46 -1.23 -45.14
C GLY A 233 -37.89 -2.58 -45.59
N VAL A 234 -38.12 -2.96 -46.85
CA VAL A 234 -37.56 -4.17 -47.47
C VAL A 234 -36.98 -3.80 -48.83
N TYR A 235 -35.72 -4.16 -49.09
CA TYR A 235 -35.02 -3.90 -50.36
C TYR A 235 -34.48 -5.20 -50.94
N GLY A 236 -35.04 -5.63 -52.07
CA GLY A 236 -34.56 -6.77 -52.85
C GLY A 236 -33.92 -6.29 -54.16
N SER A 237 -32.67 -6.68 -54.42
CA SER A 237 -31.94 -6.31 -55.63
C SER A 237 -31.24 -7.52 -56.23
N ALA A 238 -31.44 -7.74 -57.53
CA ALA A 238 -30.79 -8.78 -58.31
C ALA A 238 -30.04 -8.15 -59.49
N PRO A 239 -28.83 -7.60 -59.27
CA PRO A 239 -28.17 -6.66 -60.19
C PRO A 239 -27.43 -7.32 -61.36
N ASN A 240 -27.65 -8.61 -61.62
CA ASN A 240 -26.87 -9.35 -62.61
C ASN A 240 -27.04 -8.73 -64.02
N THR A 241 -25.90 -8.41 -64.64
CA THR A 241 -25.78 -7.72 -65.94
C THR A 241 -25.53 -8.68 -67.11
N GLY A 242 -25.42 -10.00 -66.85
CA GLY A 242 -25.39 -11.03 -67.89
C GLY A 242 -26.79 -11.28 -68.48
N GLY A 243 -26.85 -11.86 -69.69
CA GLY A 243 -28.09 -12.06 -70.48
C GLY A 243 -29.12 -13.06 -69.93
N GLY A 244 -29.29 -13.14 -68.60
CA GLY A 244 -30.29 -13.97 -67.92
C GLY A 244 -31.47 -13.17 -67.37
N THR A 245 -32.51 -13.88 -66.93
CA THR A 245 -33.66 -13.26 -66.23
C THR A 245 -33.35 -13.22 -64.73
N ASN A 246 -33.53 -12.06 -64.09
CA ASN A 246 -33.33 -11.87 -62.66
C ASN A 246 -34.59 -11.28 -62.02
N TYR A 247 -34.92 -11.73 -60.80
CA TYR A 247 -36.07 -11.25 -60.04
C TYR A 247 -35.57 -10.59 -58.74
N GLY A 248 -35.89 -9.30 -58.54
CA GLY A 248 -35.61 -8.61 -57.27
C GLY A 248 -36.52 -9.04 -56.12
N GLY A 249 -37.65 -9.68 -56.44
CA GLY A 249 -38.57 -10.32 -55.51
C GLY A 249 -39.56 -11.21 -56.28
N TYR A 250 -40.04 -12.27 -55.64
CA TYR A 250 -41.10 -13.15 -56.15
C TYR A 250 -42.16 -13.29 -55.06
N PHE A 251 -43.41 -12.99 -55.40
CA PHE A 251 -44.53 -13.02 -54.46
C PHE A 251 -45.67 -13.86 -55.03
N GLU A 252 -46.04 -14.92 -54.32
CA GLU A 252 -47.11 -15.85 -54.70
C GLU A 252 -48.12 -15.94 -53.56
N ALA A 253 -49.42 -15.84 -53.90
CA ALA A 253 -50.52 -16.02 -52.96
C ALA A 253 -51.50 -17.05 -53.52
N ALA A 254 -51.38 -18.30 -53.08
CA ALA A 254 -52.11 -19.44 -53.63
C ALA A 254 -53.49 -19.70 -52.96
N ASN A 255 -53.94 -18.83 -52.05
CA ASN A 255 -55.21 -19.00 -51.35
C ASN A 255 -56.42 -18.58 -52.22
N THR A 256 -57.63 -19.01 -51.85
CA THR A 256 -58.90 -18.69 -52.53
C THR A 256 -59.19 -17.19 -52.63
N VAL A 257 -58.59 -16.39 -51.75
CA VAL A 257 -58.55 -14.91 -51.82
C VAL A 257 -57.11 -14.45 -51.54
N GLY A 258 -56.20 -14.68 -52.50
CA GLY A 258 -54.79 -14.31 -52.40
C GLY A 258 -54.48 -12.94 -53.01
N ASN A 259 -53.79 -12.07 -52.27
CA ASN A 259 -53.14 -10.88 -52.82
C ASN A 259 -51.62 -11.11 -52.81
N GLY A 260 -51.00 -11.27 -53.98
CA GLY A 260 -49.55 -11.50 -54.08
C GLY A 260 -48.73 -10.29 -53.62
N VAL A 261 -49.14 -9.08 -54.01
CA VAL A 261 -48.54 -7.81 -53.55
C VAL A 261 -49.67 -6.83 -53.24
N TYR A 262 -49.68 -6.28 -52.02
CA TYR A 262 -50.65 -5.27 -51.59
C TYR A 262 -49.91 -4.05 -51.05
N GLY A 263 -49.85 -3.00 -51.88
CA GLY A 263 -49.20 -1.74 -51.53
C GLY A 263 -50.22 -0.65 -51.26
N VAL A 264 -50.18 -0.05 -50.07
CA VAL A 264 -51.04 1.08 -49.67
C VAL A 264 -50.16 2.20 -49.17
N ALA A 265 -50.41 3.42 -49.65
CA ALA A 265 -49.82 4.63 -49.11
C ALA A 265 -50.89 5.37 -48.28
N THR A 266 -50.63 5.54 -46.98
CA THR A 266 -51.65 5.89 -45.97
C THR A 266 -51.67 7.37 -45.57
N ASN A 267 -50.73 8.20 -46.06
CA ASN A 267 -50.66 9.60 -45.67
C ASN A 267 -51.85 10.38 -46.23
N SER A 268 -52.59 11.07 -45.36
CA SER A 268 -53.88 11.72 -45.66
C SER A 268 -53.79 13.25 -45.88
N GLY A 269 -52.59 13.81 -46.03
CA GLY A 269 -52.37 15.23 -46.35
C GLY A 269 -52.28 15.55 -47.86
N ASN A 270 -52.00 16.81 -48.21
CA ASN A 270 -51.75 17.28 -49.60
C ASN A 270 -50.37 16.83 -50.12
N TYR A 271 -50.13 15.52 -50.12
CA TYR A 271 -48.89 14.90 -50.58
C TYR A 271 -49.18 13.89 -51.70
N THR A 272 -48.25 13.76 -52.63
CA THR A 272 -48.30 12.72 -53.65
C THR A 272 -47.92 11.38 -53.03
N ASN A 273 -48.86 10.44 -53.02
CA ASN A 273 -48.70 9.10 -52.47
C ASN A 273 -48.78 8.06 -53.58
N TYR A 274 -47.86 7.09 -53.60
CA TYR A 274 -47.89 5.97 -54.54
C TYR A 274 -48.03 4.66 -53.78
N GLY A 275 -49.13 3.92 -53.98
CA GLY A 275 -49.30 2.56 -53.43
C GLY A 275 -48.39 1.52 -54.11
N GLY A 276 -47.95 1.81 -55.33
CA GLY A 276 -46.92 1.09 -56.07
C GLY A 276 -46.43 1.95 -57.24
N SER A 277 -45.17 1.80 -57.63
CA SER A 277 -44.58 2.48 -58.80
C SER A 277 -43.74 1.47 -59.58
N PHE A 278 -44.01 1.36 -60.88
CA PHE A 278 -43.36 0.37 -61.75
C PHE A 278 -42.74 1.07 -62.96
N THR A 279 -41.43 0.91 -63.12
CA THR A 279 -40.67 1.47 -64.24
C THR A 279 -39.97 0.32 -64.97
N ALA A 280 -40.20 0.20 -66.28
CA ALA A 280 -39.50 -0.76 -67.12
C ALA A 280 -38.65 -0.01 -68.15
N ASN A 281 -37.33 -0.09 -67.99
CA ASN A 281 -36.35 0.44 -68.93
C ASN A 281 -35.84 -0.70 -69.81
N GLY A 282 -35.80 -0.49 -71.13
CA GLY A 282 -35.32 -1.49 -72.09
C GLY A 282 -36.06 -1.43 -73.42
N TRP A 283 -35.47 -2.05 -74.45
CA TRP A 283 -35.98 -2.03 -75.84
C TRP A 283 -37.40 -2.62 -75.99
N THR A 284 -37.86 -3.41 -75.02
CA THR A 284 -39.20 -4.04 -74.97
C THR A 284 -39.86 -3.92 -73.59
N GLY A 285 -39.57 -2.84 -72.85
CA GLY A 285 -40.02 -2.66 -71.47
C GLY A 285 -41.55 -2.67 -71.29
N ARG A 286 -42.04 -3.47 -70.35
CA ARG A 286 -43.44 -3.47 -69.89
C ARG A 286 -43.45 -3.16 -68.39
N GLY A 287 -43.96 -1.98 -68.02
CA GLY A 287 -44.00 -1.54 -66.61
C GLY A 287 -44.99 -2.34 -65.76
N VAL A 288 -46.18 -2.61 -66.29
CA VAL A 288 -47.21 -3.43 -65.63
C VAL A 288 -47.83 -4.34 -66.70
N GLN A 289 -47.89 -5.65 -66.45
CA GLN A 289 -48.60 -6.60 -67.31
C GLN A 289 -49.64 -7.35 -66.48
N GLY A 290 -50.90 -7.15 -66.85
CA GLY A 290 -52.01 -7.90 -66.29
C GLY A 290 -52.32 -9.13 -67.15
N TRP A 291 -52.26 -10.33 -66.57
CA TRP A 291 -52.62 -11.56 -67.27
C TRP A 291 -53.48 -12.45 -66.36
N ALA A 292 -54.75 -12.65 -66.73
CA ALA A 292 -55.67 -13.52 -66.00
C ALA A 292 -55.93 -14.78 -66.83
N GLN A 293 -55.48 -15.93 -66.36
CA GLN A 293 -55.65 -17.22 -67.01
C GLN A 293 -56.37 -18.20 -66.09
N TYR A 294 -57.61 -18.51 -66.41
CA TYR A 294 -58.33 -19.65 -65.85
C TYR A 294 -59.08 -20.34 -66.98
N SER A 295 -58.98 -21.67 -67.05
CA SER A 295 -59.51 -22.50 -68.13
C SER A 295 -60.95 -23.00 -67.91
N GLY A 296 -61.59 -22.66 -66.78
CA GLY A 296 -62.99 -22.97 -66.48
C GLY A 296 -63.93 -21.76 -66.58
N ALA A 297 -65.22 -21.94 -66.26
CA ALA A 297 -66.22 -20.87 -66.26
C ALA A 297 -66.04 -19.92 -65.07
N ALA A 298 -65.14 -18.93 -65.21
CA ALA A 298 -64.89 -17.90 -64.20
C ALA A 298 -64.72 -16.52 -64.85
N THR A 299 -64.97 -15.47 -64.07
CA THR A 299 -64.70 -14.08 -64.46
C THR A 299 -63.21 -13.80 -64.32
N ASN A 300 -62.51 -13.61 -65.45
CA ASN A 300 -61.09 -13.27 -65.49
C ASN A 300 -60.92 -11.76 -65.74
N ILE A 301 -60.25 -11.03 -64.84
CA ILE A 301 -59.99 -9.60 -64.97
C ILE A 301 -58.47 -9.37 -64.99
N GLY A 302 -57.94 -8.92 -66.13
CA GLY A 302 -56.50 -8.64 -66.29
C GLY A 302 -56.06 -7.31 -65.67
N GLY A 303 -56.97 -6.37 -65.45
CA GLY A 303 -56.72 -5.12 -64.75
C GLY A 303 -58.02 -4.42 -64.38
N TYR A 304 -58.08 -3.82 -63.18
CA TYR A 304 -59.21 -3.04 -62.69
C TYR A 304 -58.69 -1.71 -62.16
N PHE A 305 -59.22 -0.60 -62.69
CA PHE A 305 -58.78 0.74 -62.35
C PHE A 305 -60.00 1.56 -61.91
N GLN A 306 -60.01 1.99 -60.65
CA GLN A 306 -61.05 2.85 -60.08
C GLN A 306 -60.39 4.11 -59.52
N ALA A 307 -60.97 5.28 -59.79
CA ALA A 307 -60.52 6.55 -59.24
C ALA A 307 -61.71 7.29 -58.63
N ASP A 308 -61.73 7.37 -57.31
CA ASP A 308 -62.74 8.09 -56.56
C ASP A 308 -62.21 9.50 -56.21
N GLY A 309 -63.03 10.54 -56.39
CA GLY A 309 -62.67 11.93 -56.09
C GLY A 309 -63.20 12.92 -57.12
N THR A 310 -63.24 14.21 -56.78
CA THR A 310 -63.79 15.28 -57.64
C THR A 310 -63.00 15.51 -58.92
N THR A 311 -61.79 14.95 -59.04
CA THR A 311 -60.89 15.06 -60.21
C THR A 311 -60.22 13.72 -60.57
N GLY A 312 -60.82 12.59 -60.19
CA GLY A 312 -60.23 11.27 -60.37
C GLY A 312 -59.97 10.90 -61.84
N ARG A 313 -58.80 10.28 -62.11
CA ARG A 313 -58.47 9.68 -63.42
C ARG A 313 -58.01 8.25 -63.18
N GLY A 314 -58.78 7.26 -63.65
CA GLY A 314 -58.47 5.84 -63.44
C GLY A 314 -57.24 5.35 -64.20
N VAL A 315 -57.08 5.80 -65.45
CA VAL A 315 -55.89 5.54 -66.27
C VAL A 315 -55.58 6.80 -67.07
N GLN A 316 -54.33 7.25 -67.05
CA GLN A 316 -53.86 8.36 -67.89
C GLN A 316 -52.54 7.97 -68.55
N GLY A 317 -52.52 7.97 -69.89
CA GLY A 317 -51.31 7.76 -70.68
C GLY A 317 -50.74 9.10 -71.16
N HIS A 318 -49.41 9.19 -71.20
CA HIS A 318 -48.69 10.26 -71.90
C HIS A 318 -47.57 9.61 -72.72
N ALA A 319 -47.51 9.90 -74.01
CA ALA A 319 -46.46 9.44 -74.90
C ALA A 319 -45.68 10.66 -75.39
N SER A 320 -44.41 10.76 -75.02
CA SER A 320 -43.46 11.72 -75.59
C SER A 320 -42.53 10.96 -76.52
N ASN A 321 -42.75 11.03 -77.83
CA ASN A 321 -41.78 10.54 -78.79
C ASN A 321 -40.81 11.68 -79.16
N SER A 322 -39.50 11.40 -79.15
CA SER A 322 -38.45 12.30 -79.64
C SER A 322 -37.57 11.67 -80.72
N GLY A 323 -38.02 10.57 -81.35
CA GLY A 323 -37.31 9.93 -82.47
C GLY A 323 -38.15 9.88 -83.74
N SER A 324 -37.57 10.34 -84.86
CA SER A 324 -38.11 10.12 -86.21
C SER A 324 -38.05 8.64 -86.57
N VAL A 325 -39.11 8.17 -87.23
CA VAL A 325 -39.30 6.79 -87.71
C VAL A 325 -38.24 6.39 -88.73
#